data_AF-A0A7V9L2X6-F1
#
_entry.id   AF-A0A7V9L2X6-F1
#
_cell.length_a   1.000
_cell.length_b   1.000
_cell.length_c   1.000
_cell.angle_alpha   90.00
_cell.angle_beta   90.00
_cell.angle_gamma   90.00
#
_symmetry.space_group_name_H-M   'P 1'
#
loop_
_entity.id
_entity.type
_entity.pdbx_description
1 polymer ?
#
loop_
_entity_poly.entity_id
_entity_poly.type
_entity_poly.pdbx_seq_one_letter_code
_entity_poly.pdbx_strand_id
1 'polypeptide(L)'
;MTLALLNEDIIGCRRCKRLVKCCTRAADDPPKRHLGETYWGKPITGFGDPNARLFVLGLAPAAHGGNRTGRVFTGDRSGDWLYGALRRAGYANQAASIGRDDGLALTDAYVSVVVRCAPPDNAPSTTERDRCVKFLVRELALLTNVRAIVALGGFAWDGLLLAADAMKLA
;
A
#
# COMPACT_ATOMS: atom_id res chain seq x y z
N MET A 1 18.44 8.92 -3.14
CA MET A 1 17.58 7.91 -2.47
C MET A 1 16.86 7.14 -3.55
N THR A 2 16.72 5.82 -3.44
CA THR A 2 16.04 4.96 -4.43
C THR A 2 14.72 4.42 -3.87
N LEU A 3 13.84 3.88 -4.71
CA LEU A 3 12.63 3.18 -4.25
C LEU A 3 12.97 1.99 -3.32
N ALA A 4 14.06 1.28 -3.60
CA ALA A 4 14.53 0.18 -2.75
C ALA A 4 14.88 0.67 -1.33
N LEU A 5 15.66 1.74 -1.20
CA LEU A 5 16.01 2.33 0.10
C LEU A 5 14.79 2.90 0.84
N LEU A 6 13.84 3.49 0.11
CA LEU A 6 12.58 3.93 0.70
C LEU A 6 11.76 2.74 1.22
N ASN A 7 11.71 1.65 0.47
CA ASN A 7 11.01 0.43 0.84
C ASN A 7 11.59 -0.19 2.12
N GLU A 8 12.92 -0.24 2.26
CA GLU A 8 13.57 -0.70 3.49
C GLU A 8 13.18 0.14 4.71
N ASP A 9 13.18 1.48 4.58
CA ASP A 9 12.77 2.40 5.64
C ASP A 9 11.29 2.25 6.01
N ILE A 10 10.41 2.09 5.01
CA ILE A 10 8.98 1.80 5.23
C ILE A 10 8.83 0.51 6.05
N ILE A 11 9.47 -0.59 5.62
CA ILE A 11 9.36 -1.91 6.26
C ILE A 11 9.91 -1.89 7.70
N GLY A 12 10.96 -1.12 7.94
CA GLY A 12 11.57 -0.92 9.26
C GLY A 12 10.74 -0.05 10.21
N CYS A 13 9.76 0.71 9.71
CA CYS A 13 9.04 1.70 10.51
C CYS A 13 8.22 1.06 11.65
N ARG A 14 8.32 1.65 12.85
CA ARG A 14 7.55 1.26 14.05
C ARG A 14 6.89 2.46 14.77
N ARG A 15 6.76 3.61 14.11
CA ARG A 15 6.31 4.88 14.72
C ARG A 15 4.88 4.84 15.29
N CYS A 16 4.00 4.02 14.73
CA CYS A 16 2.59 3.95 15.14
C CYS A 16 2.33 2.68 15.96
N LYS A 17 2.50 2.77 17.30
CA LYS A 17 2.34 1.62 18.22
C LYS A 17 1.03 0.85 18.05
N ARG A 18 -0.10 1.55 17.88
CA ARG A 18 -1.43 0.95 17.65
C ARG A 18 -1.47 0.09 16.40
N LEU A 19 -0.94 0.61 15.29
CA LEU A 19 -0.90 -0.11 14.01
C LEU A 19 0.07 -1.30 14.06
N VAL A 20 1.25 -1.12 14.64
CA VAL A 20 2.22 -2.21 14.82
C VAL A 20 1.59 -3.35 15.60
N LYS A 21 0.95 -3.06 16.74
CA LYS A 21 0.24 -4.05 17.55
C LYS A 21 -0.87 -4.76 16.78
N CYS A 22 -1.61 -4.04 15.91
CA CYS A 22 -2.64 -4.65 15.09
C CYS A 22 -2.06 -5.60 14.03
N CYS A 23 -0.98 -5.18 13.36
CA CYS A 23 -0.31 -5.97 12.33
C CYS A 23 0.25 -7.27 12.90
N THR A 24 0.95 -7.18 14.03
CA THR A 24 1.53 -8.35 14.69
C THR A 24 0.45 -9.26 15.25
N ARG A 25 -0.55 -8.72 15.95
CA ARG A 25 -1.66 -9.55 16.48
C ARG A 25 -2.38 -10.31 15.36
N ALA A 26 -2.63 -9.69 14.22
CA ALA A 26 -3.27 -10.37 13.08
C ALA A 26 -2.39 -11.48 12.47
N ALA A 27 -1.07 -11.41 12.65
CA ALA A 27 -0.10 -12.43 12.24
C ALA A 27 0.05 -13.55 13.30
N ASP A 28 0.03 -13.19 14.59
CA ASP A 28 0.22 -14.11 15.71
C ASP A 28 -1.06 -14.95 15.99
N ASP A 29 -2.24 -14.36 15.75
CA ASP A 29 -3.55 -14.99 15.96
C ASP A 29 -4.43 -14.83 14.71
N PRO A 30 -4.12 -15.54 13.60
CA PRO A 30 -4.89 -15.44 12.38
C PRO A 30 -6.21 -16.24 12.47
N PRO A 31 -7.27 -15.82 11.74
CA PRO A 31 -8.52 -16.57 11.71
C PRO A 31 -8.32 -17.96 11.11
N LYS A 32 -9.22 -18.91 11.44
CA LYS A 32 -9.12 -20.33 11.05
C LYS A 32 -8.75 -20.57 9.58
N ARG A 33 -9.30 -19.77 8.66
CA ARG A 33 -9.06 -19.87 7.22
C ARG A 33 -7.62 -19.55 6.76
N HIS A 34 -6.81 -18.95 7.63
CA HIS A 34 -5.41 -18.57 7.37
C HIS A 34 -4.45 -19.20 8.39
N LEU A 35 -4.90 -20.21 9.16
CA LEU A 35 -4.02 -20.92 10.09
C LEU A 35 -2.90 -21.64 9.32
N GLY A 36 -1.67 -21.51 9.82
CA GLY A 36 -0.47 -22.10 9.22
C GLY A 36 0.15 -21.27 8.08
N GLU A 37 -0.50 -20.18 7.64
CA GLU A 37 0.12 -19.26 6.68
C GLU A 37 1.17 -18.38 7.37
N THR A 38 2.28 -18.11 6.68
CA THR A 38 3.27 -17.12 7.13
C THR A 38 2.82 -15.72 6.74
N TYR A 39 2.53 -14.89 7.73
CA TYR A 39 2.10 -13.50 7.53
C TYR A 39 3.28 -12.56 7.30
N TRP A 40 3.04 -11.50 6.51
CA TRP A 40 3.98 -10.40 6.38
C TRP A 40 4.18 -9.62 7.69
N GLY A 41 3.09 -9.25 8.38
CA GLY A 41 3.09 -8.67 9.73
C GLY A 41 3.86 -7.34 9.87
N LYS A 42 4.18 -6.67 8.76
CA LYS A 42 5.04 -5.48 8.69
C LYS A 42 4.37 -4.37 7.86
N PRO A 43 4.88 -3.13 7.93
CA PRO A 43 4.46 -2.09 6.99
C PRO A 43 4.61 -2.57 5.53
N ILE A 44 3.66 -2.19 4.68
CA ILE A 44 3.60 -2.56 3.28
C ILE A 44 4.16 -1.45 2.40
N THR A 45 4.87 -1.82 1.35
CA THR A 45 5.39 -0.90 0.36
C THR A 45 4.39 -0.72 -0.78
N GLY A 46 4.61 0.29 -1.63
CA GLY A 46 3.96 0.32 -2.92
C GLY A 46 4.45 -0.81 -3.83
N PHE A 47 3.75 -1.00 -4.95
CA PHE A 47 4.00 -2.06 -5.92
C PHE A 47 3.67 -1.59 -7.33
N GLY A 48 4.55 -1.90 -8.27
CA GLY A 48 4.33 -1.66 -9.69
C GLY A 48 5.56 -1.13 -10.41
N ASP A 49 5.32 -0.47 -11.53
CA ASP A 49 6.35 0.06 -12.41
C ASP A 49 6.99 1.33 -11.80
N PRO A 50 8.32 1.37 -11.56
CA PRO A 50 8.99 2.58 -11.07
C PRO A 50 8.94 3.77 -12.05
N ASN A 51 8.61 3.53 -13.32
CA ASN A 51 8.42 4.56 -14.34
C ASN A 51 6.94 4.87 -14.61
N ALA A 52 6.02 4.42 -13.76
CA ALA A 52 4.58 4.56 -13.97
C ALA A 52 4.12 6.00 -14.22
N ARG A 53 3.22 6.17 -15.19
CA ARG A 53 2.44 7.40 -15.39
C ARG A 53 1.13 7.41 -14.60
N LEU A 54 0.57 6.24 -14.27
CA LEU A 54 -0.59 6.09 -13.42
C LEU A 54 -0.18 5.73 -11.98
N PHE A 55 -0.63 6.50 -10.99
CA PHE A 55 -0.48 6.17 -9.58
C PHE A 55 -1.85 5.93 -8.94
N VAL A 56 -2.06 4.76 -8.34
CA VAL A 56 -3.30 4.44 -7.61
C VAL A 56 -3.00 4.45 -6.11
N LEU A 57 -3.77 5.23 -5.36
CA LEU A 57 -3.56 5.44 -3.93
C LEU A 57 -4.77 4.99 -3.11
N GLY A 58 -4.57 4.04 -2.22
CA GLY A 58 -5.58 3.59 -1.27
C GLY A 58 -5.38 4.10 0.16
N LEU A 59 -6.27 3.62 1.03
CA LEU A 59 -6.27 3.89 2.46
C LEU A 59 -5.07 3.27 3.19
N ALA A 60 -5.12 1.94 3.38
CA ALA A 60 -4.21 1.14 4.20
C ALA A 60 -4.36 -0.34 3.85
N PRO A 61 -3.41 -1.23 4.19
CA PRO A 61 -3.58 -2.66 3.95
C PRO A 61 -4.59 -3.28 4.91
N ALA A 62 -5.36 -4.26 4.45
CA ALA A 62 -6.22 -5.07 5.33
C ALA A 62 -5.38 -6.03 6.20
N ALA A 63 -5.88 -6.31 7.42
CA ALA A 63 -5.22 -7.20 8.38
C ALA A 63 -4.94 -8.62 7.84
N HIS A 64 -5.80 -9.12 6.95
CA HIS A 64 -5.67 -10.45 6.31
C HIS A 64 -5.55 -10.38 4.78
N GLY A 65 -5.33 -9.19 4.23
CA GLY A 65 -4.98 -8.97 2.84
C GLY A 65 -3.49 -8.64 2.76
N GLY A 66 -3.17 -7.37 2.48
CA GLY A 66 -1.79 -6.90 2.40
C GLY A 66 -0.92 -7.19 3.63
N ASN A 67 -1.47 -7.18 4.85
CA ASN A 67 -0.68 -7.54 6.06
C ASN A 67 -0.37 -9.04 6.16
N ARG A 68 -1.12 -9.88 5.45
CA ARG A 68 -0.85 -11.32 5.30
C ARG A 68 0.11 -11.58 4.14
N THR A 69 -0.22 -11.08 2.96
CA THR A 69 0.49 -11.38 1.70
C THR A 69 1.76 -10.55 1.50
N GLY A 70 1.82 -9.37 2.10
CA GLY A 70 2.90 -8.39 1.99
C GLY A 70 2.98 -7.67 0.64
N ARG A 71 1.91 -7.72 -0.17
CA ARG A 71 1.74 -6.84 -1.34
C ARG A 71 0.45 -6.04 -1.22
N VAL A 72 0.52 -4.77 -1.56
CA VAL A 72 -0.63 -3.85 -1.45
C VAL A 72 -1.80 -4.37 -2.31
N PHE A 73 -3.02 -4.25 -1.77
CA PHE A 73 -4.25 -4.76 -2.39
C PHE A 73 -4.21 -6.26 -2.78
N THR A 74 -3.54 -7.12 -2.02
CA THR A 74 -3.37 -8.54 -2.38
C THR A 74 -3.97 -9.45 -1.32
N GLY A 75 -4.76 -10.45 -1.73
CA GLY A 75 -5.35 -11.45 -0.83
C GLY A 75 -6.62 -11.02 -0.09
N ASP A 76 -7.33 -10.00 -0.60
CA ASP A 76 -8.66 -9.60 -0.15
C ASP A 76 -9.52 -9.10 -1.33
N ARG A 77 -10.83 -8.90 -1.09
CA ARG A 77 -11.79 -8.50 -2.14
C ARG A 77 -11.48 -7.15 -2.80
N SER A 78 -10.82 -6.23 -2.08
CA SER A 78 -10.46 -4.93 -2.67
C SER A 78 -9.39 -5.09 -3.74
N GLY A 79 -8.49 -6.04 -3.52
CA GLY A 79 -7.49 -6.49 -4.48
C GLY A 79 -8.06 -7.09 -5.74
N ASP A 80 -9.00 -8.03 -5.59
CA ASP A 80 -9.64 -8.70 -6.72
C ASP A 80 -10.31 -7.69 -7.67
N TRP A 81 -10.98 -6.69 -7.09
CA TRP A 81 -11.59 -5.60 -7.85
C TRP A 81 -10.53 -4.72 -8.54
N LEU A 82 -9.52 -4.26 -7.78
CA LEU A 82 -8.52 -3.33 -8.30
C LEU A 82 -7.67 -3.96 -9.42
N TYR A 83 -7.04 -5.11 -9.16
CA TYR A 83 -6.18 -5.76 -10.15
C TYR A 83 -6.98 -6.28 -11.34
N GLY A 84 -8.23 -6.71 -11.14
CA GLY A 84 -9.15 -6.99 -12.23
C GLY A 84 -9.42 -5.77 -13.12
N ALA A 85 -9.61 -4.59 -12.52
CA ALA A 85 -9.78 -3.34 -13.27
C ALA A 85 -8.50 -2.92 -14.00
N LEU A 86 -7.34 -2.99 -13.34
CA LEU A 86 -6.05 -2.68 -13.95
C LEU A 86 -5.73 -3.62 -15.13
N ARG A 87 -6.05 -4.91 -15.01
CA ARG A 87 -5.91 -5.86 -16.13
C ARG A 87 -6.79 -5.46 -17.30
N ARG A 88 -8.07 -5.15 -17.08
CA ARG A 88 -8.99 -4.73 -18.16
C ARG A 88 -8.55 -3.42 -18.82
N ALA A 89 -7.94 -2.53 -18.05
CA ALA A 89 -7.41 -1.26 -18.54
C ALA A 89 -5.99 -1.38 -19.18
N GLY A 90 -5.41 -2.58 -19.22
CA GLY A 90 -4.11 -2.83 -19.85
C GLY A 90 -2.87 -2.53 -18.99
N TYR A 91 -3.05 -2.23 -17.70
CA TYR A 91 -1.95 -1.90 -16.78
C TYR A 91 -1.37 -3.11 -16.03
N ALA A 92 -2.03 -4.27 -16.04
CA ALA A 92 -1.59 -5.48 -15.35
C ALA A 92 -1.53 -6.68 -16.30
N ASN A 93 -0.53 -7.56 -16.13
CA ASN A 93 -0.41 -8.79 -16.92
C ASN A 93 -1.46 -9.86 -16.55
N GLN A 94 -1.96 -9.85 -15.31
CA GLN A 94 -2.98 -10.75 -14.81
C GLN A 94 -3.99 -10.04 -13.92
N ALA A 95 -5.18 -10.63 -13.77
CA ALA A 95 -6.24 -10.07 -12.92
C ALA A 95 -6.09 -10.51 -11.44
N ALA A 96 -5.57 -11.72 -11.22
CA ALA A 96 -5.45 -12.31 -9.90
C ALA A 96 -4.22 -11.78 -9.16
N SER A 97 -4.40 -11.47 -7.88
CA SER A 97 -3.34 -11.04 -6.97
C SER A 97 -3.44 -11.87 -5.69
N ILE A 98 -2.72 -12.97 -5.66
CA ILE A 98 -2.78 -14.03 -4.65
C ILE A 98 -1.71 -13.81 -3.58
N GLY A 99 -0.48 -13.52 -3.99
CA GLY A 99 0.68 -13.37 -3.12
C GLY A 99 1.86 -12.76 -3.86
N ARG A 100 2.91 -12.35 -3.13
CA ARG A 100 4.03 -11.58 -3.69
C ARG A 100 4.76 -12.23 -4.88
N ASP A 101 4.80 -13.56 -4.93
CA ASP A 101 5.57 -14.34 -5.90
C ASP A 101 4.71 -14.93 -7.03
N ASP A 102 3.46 -14.46 -7.19
CA ASP A 102 2.49 -15.00 -8.14
C ASP A 102 2.65 -14.51 -9.59
N GLY A 103 3.76 -13.84 -9.91
CA GLY A 103 4.05 -13.34 -11.26
C GLY A 103 3.22 -12.12 -11.71
N LEU A 104 2.38 -11.54 -10.84
CA LEU A 104 1.70 -10.28 -11.14
C LEU A 104 2.75 -9.19 -11.39
N ALA A 105 2.59 -8.46 -12.50
CA ALA A 105 3.40 -7.32 -12.87
C ALA A 105 2.49 -6.21 -13.40
N LEU A 106 2.83 -4.96 -13.02
CA LEU A 106 2.18 -3.77 -13.55
C LEU A 106 3.10 -3.11 -14.58
N THR A 107 2.51 -2.59 -15.65
CA THR A 107 3.18 -1.79 -16.67
C THR A 107 2.56 -0.41 -16.66
N ASP A 108 3.38 0.64 -16.56
CA ASP A 108 2.93 2.05 -16.55
C ASP A 108 1.98 2.43 -15.39
N ALA A 109 1.83 1.55 -14.41
CA ALA A 109 1.04 1.77 -13.20
C ALA A 109 1.82 1.40 -11.93
N TYR A 110 1.60 2.19 -10.88
CA TYR A 110 2.11 1.94 -9.54
C TYR A 110 0.98 2.11 -8.53
N VAL A 111 0.90 1.20 -7.57
CA VAL A 111 -0.16 1.15 -6.57
C VAL A 111 0.45 1.32 -5.18
N SER A 112 -0.15 2.15 -4.33
CA SER A 112 0.30 2.39 -2.97
C SER A 112 -0.87 2.70 -2.02
N VAL A 113 -0.56 2.95 -0.76
CA VAL A 113 -1.51 3.31 0.30
C VAL A 113 -0.96 4.44 1.16
N VAL A 114 -1.85 5.28 1.68
CA VAL A 114 -1.48 6.40 2.56
C VAL A 114 -0.87 5.88 3.85
N VAL A 115 -1.52 4.92 4.52
CA VAL A 115 -1.04 4.31 5.76
C VAL A 115 -0.46 2.93 5.47
N ARG A 116 0.81 2.72 5.82
CA ARG A 116 1.55 1.50 5.44
C ARG A 116 1.27 0.28 6.33
N CYS A 117 0.64 0.45 7.48
CA CYS A 117 0.34 -0.64 8.41
C CYS A 117 -1.17 -0.90 8.48
N ALA A 118 -1.57 -2.16 8.70
CA ALA A 118 -2.99 -2.50 8.87
C ALA A 118 -3.58 -1.86 10.13
N PRO A 119 -4.58 -0.99 10.00
CA PRO A 119 -5.27 -0.42 11.14
C PRO A 119 -6.37 -1.35 11.65
N PRO A 120 -6.64 -1.35 12.96
CA PRO A 120 -7.87 -1.92 13.51
C PRO A 120 -9.10 -1.43 12.74
N ASP A 121 -10.00 -2.36 12.42
CA ASP A 121 -11.28 -2.10 11.73
C ASP A 121 -11.15 -1.41 10.37
N ASN A 122 -9.96 -1.48 9.75
CA ASN A 122 -9.63 -0.72 8.55
C ASN A 122 -9.85 0.79 8.72
N ALA A 123 -9.64 1.31 9.94
CA ALA A 123 -9.84 2.71 10.30
C ALA A 123 -8.56 3.32 10.89
N PRO A 124 -7.65 3.85 10.05
CA PRO A 124 -6.51 4.61 10.53
C PRO A 124 -6.95 5.98 11.07
N SER A 125 -6.27 6.50 12.09
CA SER A 125 -6.52 7.86 12.58
C SER A 125 -5.82 8.91 11.71
N THR A 126 -6.25 10.17 11.81
CA THR A 126 -5.58 11.30 11.16
C THR A 126 -4.15 11.47 11.67
N THR A 127 -3.89 11.27 12.97
CA THR A 127 -2.52 11.28 13.50
C THR A 127 -1.64 10.19 12.88
N GLU A 128 -2.20 9.01 12.60
CA GLU A 128 -1.47 7.93 11.92
C GLU A 128 -1.22 8.25 10.45
N ARG A 129 -2.20 8.85 9.75
CA ARG A 129 -2.04 9.40 8.40
C ARG A 129 -0.89 10.39 8.35
N ASP A 130 -0.92 11.43 9.18
CA ASP A 130 0.05 12.53 9.13
C ASP A 130 1.48 12.05 9.40
N ARG A 131 1.63 11.02 10.25
CA ARG A 131 2.93 10.34 10.44
C ARG A 131 3.40 9.56 9.20
N CYS A 132 2.47 8.96 8.47
CA CYS A 132 2.75 8.10 7.31
C CYS A 132 2.91 8.87 5.99
N VAL A 133 2.27 10.05 5.86
CA VAL A 133 2.34 10.91 4.66
C VAL A 133 3.77 11.22 4.25
N LYS A 134 4.72 11.28 5.19
CA LYS A 134 6.16 11.47 4.90
C LYS A 134 6.74 10.40 3.96
N PHE A 135 6.23 9.17 4.03
CA PHE A 135 6.61 8.12 3.08
C PHE A 135 5.94 8.32 1.72
N LEU A 136 4.68 8.75 1.69
CA LEU A 136 3.98 9.07 0.43
C LEU A 136 4.66 10.21 -0.33
N VAL A 137 5.08 11.27 0.36
CA VAL A 137 5.87 12.38 -0.21
C VAL A 137 7.14 11.86 -0.88
N ARG A 138 7.92 11.03 -0.17
CA ARG A 138 9.15 10.45 -0.70
C ARG A 138 8.90 9.49 -1.85
N GLU A 139 7.81 8.73 -1.80
CA GLU A 139 7.44 7.79 -2.88
C GLU A 139 7.04 8.55 -4.15
N LEU A 140 6.19 9.57 -4.03
CA LEU A 140 5.79 10.43 -5.16
C LEU A 140 6.98 11.19 -5.74
N ALA A 141 7.90 11.68 -4.91
CA ALA A 141 9.13 12.34 -5.38
C ALA A 141 10.06 11.41 -6.17
N LEU A 142 10.01 10.08 -5.93
CA LEU A 142 10.80 9.09 -6.66
C LEU A 142 10.11 8.61 -7.95
N LEU A 143 8.78 8.73 -8.05
CA LEU A 143 7.99 8.34 -9.21
C LEU A 143 7.81 9.52 -10.17
N THR A 144 8.92 9.93 -10.80
CA THR A 144 9.02 11.20 -11.56
C THR A 144 8.15 11.30 -12.81
N ASN A 145 7.62 10.17 -13.29
CA ASN A 145 6.85 10.10 -14.52
C ASN A 145 5.33 10.14 -14.30
N VAL A 146 4.87 10.19 -13.05
CA VAL A 146 3.43 10.19 -12.72
C VAL A 146 2.74 11.38 -13.39
N ARG A 147 1.66 11.08 -14.13
CA ARG A 147 0.80 12.06 -14.83
C ARG A 147 -0.62 12.08 -14.29
N ALA A 148 -1.10 10.95 -13.76
CA ALA A 148 -2.43 10.82 -13.22
C ALA A 148 -2.40 10.07 -11.88
N ILE A 149 -3.20 10.55 -10.92
CA ILE A 149 -3.35 9.94 -9.61
C ILE A 149 -4.82 9.59 -9.38
N VAL A 150 -5.10 8.32 -9.08
CA VAL A 150 -6.43 7.84 -8.70
C VAL A 150 -6.44 7.57 -7.20
N ALA A 151 -7.06 8.47 -6.44
CA ALA A 151 -7.25 8.30 -5.00
C ALA A 151 -8.56 7.56 -4.69
N LEU A 152 -8.45 6.40 -4.02
CA LEU A 152 -9.56 5.52 -3.70
C LEU A 152 -10.19 5.91 -2.35
N GLY A 153 -11.15 6.83 -2.40
CA GLY A 153 -11.94 7.31 -1.25
C GLY A 153 -11.37 8.56 -0.57
N GLY A 154 -12.19 9.21 0.27
CA GLY A 154 -11.90 10.52 0.86
C GLY A 154 -10.60 10.57 1.68
N PHE A 155 -10.30 9.52 2.45
CA PHE A 155 -9.06 9.48 3.24
C PHE A 155 -7.80 9.42 2.35
N ALA A 156 -7.87 8.72 1.21
CA ALA A 156 -6.78 8.68 0.25
C ALA A 156 -6.57 10.06 -0.39
N TRP A 157 -7.67 10.76 -0.70
CA TRP A 157 -7.64 12.16 -1.16
C TRP A 157 -6.98 13.08 -0.13
N ASP A 158 -7.36 13.03 1.13
CA ASP A 158 -6.76 13.84 2.18
C ASP A 158 -5.25 13.61 2.30
N GLY A 159 -4.83 12.33 2.29
CA GLY A 159 -3.42 11.97 2.34
C GLY A 159 -2.63 12.46 1.12
N LEU A 160 -3.24 12.41 -0.07
CA LEU A 160 -2.65 12.93 -1.29
C LEU A 160 -2.51 14.45 -1.26
N LEU A 161 -3.54 15.18 -0.83
CA LEU A 161 -3.51 16.64 -0.75
C LEU A 161 -2.45 17.13 0.24
N LEU A 162 -2.32 16.47 1.39
CA LEU A 162 -1.24 16.74 2.35
C LEU A 162 0.14 16.47 1.77
N ALA A 163 0.31 15.37 1.03
CA ALA A 163 1.58 15.06 0.38
C ALA A 163 1.92 16.09 -0.70
N ALA A 164 0.95 16.48 -1.51
CA ALA A 164 1.12 17.47 -2.57
C ALA A 164 1.48 18.85 -2.00
N ASP A 165 0.86 19.26 -0.89
CA ASP A 165 1.20 20.50 -0.19
C ASP A 165 2.64 20.47 0.35
N ALA A 166 3.02 19.38 1.02
CA ALA A 166 4.38 19.19 1.52
C ALA A 166 5.45 19.18 0.41
N MET A 167 5.12 18.68 -0.79
CA MET A 167 6.02 18.68 -1.95
C MET A 167 6.21 20.07 -2.59
N LYS A 168 5.26 21.00 -2.41
CA LYS A 168 5.43 22.40 -2.89
C LYS A 168 6.36 23.21 -2.00
N LEU A 169 6.52 22.79 -0.75
CA LEU A 169 7.34 23.45 0.27
C LEU A 169 8.78 22.90 0.33
N ALA A 170 9.10 21.88 -0.47
CA ALA A 170 10.39 21.18 -0.52
C ALA A 170 11.17 21.56 -1.79
#